data_AF-A0A4R8TNT0-F1
#
_entry.id   AF-A0A4R8TNT0-F1
#
_cell.length_a   1.000
_cell.length_b   1.000
_cell.length_c   1.000
_cell.angle_alpha   90.00
_cell.angle_beta   90.00
_cell.angle_gamma   90.00
#
_symmetry.space_group_name_H-M   'P 1'
#
loop_
_entity.id
_entity.type
_entity.pdbx_description
1 polymer ?
#
loop_
_entity_poly.entity_id
_entity_poly.type
_entity_poly.pdbx_seq_one_letter_code
_entity_poly.pdbx_strand_id
1 'polypeptide(L)'
;MSAEPQEEAAEALNREIEDLKTRVASLKKDIKLQTTTLLSSESMRTALRVVNPEPSPIPLPFIEDPNRERVLARSKEQDAHDQQNLYRTCATITTFKVQDPDPNAVDRGNVLGIRIELMLDARFRRPFYVMLNRPYKDSRSLRVHRHTVPPCIPLSGLAARYLPAPRPADAERQTTQDLSRFVRTLRREIVRYHNRVAVISDLQKAASARAAGQEDEEAERALVSISAADIEAKQIGLEWADGRSGRLLMTEDGQIQKVVVLGVNGRDREVTRELLDDSRRVEDVAKRLAGT
;
A
#
# COMPACT_ATOMS: atom_id res chain seq x y z
N MET A 1 23.29 -4.03 -51.98
CA MET A 1 22.41 -4.99 -51.31
C MET A 1 23.26 -5.88 -50.38
N SER A 2 23.73 -5.35 -49.25
CA SER A 2 24.64 -6.10 -48.34
C SER A 2 24.56 -5.67 -46.87
N ALA A 3 23.51 -4.93 -46.47
CA ALA A 3 23.33 -4.43 -45.09
C ALA A 3 22.47 -5.35 -44.20
N GLU A 4 21.58 -6.15 -44.80
CA GLU A 4 20.66 -7.07 -44.09
C GLU A 4 21.34 -8.09 -43.14
N PRO A 5 22.47 -8.73 -43.48
CA PRO A 5 23.08 -9.71 -42.57
C PRO A 5 23.78 -9.08 -41.36
N GLN A 6 24.11 -7.79 -41.40
CA GLN A 6 24.71 -7.08 -40.26
C GLN A 6 23.66 -6.65 -39.24
N GLU A 7 22.45 -6.33 -39.70
CA GLU A 7 21.33 -5.94 -38.84
C GLU A 7 20.77 -7.15 -38.07
N GLU A 8 20.64 -8.31 -38.73
CA GLU A 8 20.24 -9.56 -38.09
C GLU A 8 21.27 -10.03 -37.03
N ALA A 9 22.57 -9.87 -37.32
CA ALA A 9 23.63 -10.14 -36.34
C ALA A 9 23.59 -9.16 -35.14
N ALA A 10 23.26 -7.88 -35.37
CA ALA A 10 23.11 -6.89 -34.31
C ALA A 10 21.89 -7.19 -33.42
N GLU A 11 20.77 -7.62 -34.01
CA GLU A 11 19.59 -8.05 -33.24
C GLU A 11 19.88 -9.30 -32.40
N ALA A 12 20.59 -10.29 -32.95
CA ALA A 12 20.99 -11.49 -32.21
C ALA A 12 21.87 -11.14 -30.99
N LEU A 13 22.84 -10.25 -31.17
CA LEU A 13 23.68 -9.75 -30.07
C LEU A 13 22.88 -8.97 -29.03
N ASN A 14 21.90 -8.17 -29.44
CA ASN A 14 21.05 -7.43 -28.50
C ASN A 14 20.20 -8.38 -27.63
N ARG A 15 19.64 -9.43 -28.22
CA ARG A 15 18.90 -10.47 -27.48
C ARG A 15 19.82 -11.19 -26.49
N GLU A 16 21.03 -11.56 -26.91
CA GLU A 16 22.03 -12.16 -26.03
C GLU A 16 22.42 -11.23 -24.88
N ILE A 17 22.60 -9.93 -25.15
CA ILE A 17 22.89 -8.93 -24.11
C ILE A 17 21.72 -8.81 -23.12
N GLU A 18 20.48 -8.84 -23.59
CA GLU A 18 19.29 -8.83 -22.72
C GLU A 18 19.23 -10.10 -21.86
N ASP A 19 19.48 -11.27 -22.44
CA ASP A 19 19.55 -12.55 -21.72
C ASP A 19 20.67 -12.58 -20.68
N LEU A 20 21.85 -12.07 -21.02
CA LEU A 20 22.96 -11.96 -20.07
C LEU A 20 22.62 -10.96 -18.94
N LYS A 21 21.98 -9.84 -19.25
CA LYS A 21 21.54 -8.87 -18.23
C LYS A 21 20.50 -9.48 -17.29
N THR A 22 19.53 -10.24 -17.81
CA THR A 22 18.53 -10.92 -16.99
C THR A 22 19.17 -11.99 -16.10
N ARG A 23 20.13 -12.76 -16.62
CA ARG A 23 20.88 -13.76 -15.85
C ARG A 23 21.78 -13.15 -14.79
N VAL A 24 22.43 -12.02 -15.07
CA VAL A 24 23.20 -11.27 -14.05
C VAL A 24 22.27 -10.73 -12.97
N ALA A 25 21.08 -10.24 -13.34
CA ALA A 25 20.10 -9.76 -12.38
C ALA A 25 19.57 -10.90 -11.47
N SER A 26 19.32 -12.09 -12.02
CA SER A 26 18.88 -13.25 -11.23
C SER A 26 19.98 -13.75 -10.28
N LEU A 27 21.21 -13.94 -10.76
CA LEU A 27 22.33 -14.36 -9.92
C LEU A 27 22.62 -13.37 -8.78
N LYS A 28 22.56 -12.05 -9.06
CA LYS A 28 22.70 -11.02 -8.02
C LYS A 28 21.59 -11.11 -6.97
N LYS A 29 20.36 -11.41 -7.38
CA LYS A 29 19.23 -11.62 -6.48
C LYS A 29 19.45 -12.86 -5.60
N ASP A 30 19.92 -13.96 -6.18
CA ASP A 30 20.17 -15.22 -5.46
C ASP A 30 21.31 -15.06 -4.45
N ILE A 31 22.42 -14.42 -4.83
CA ILE A 31 23.52 -14.09 -3.93
C ILE A 31 23.01 -13.23 -2.76
N LYS A 32 22.20 -12.21 -3.06
CA LYS A 32 21.62 -11.35 -2.03
C LYS A 32 20.73 -12.14 -1.06
N LEU A 33 19.89 -13.03 -1.58
CA LEU A 33 19.02 -13.88 -0.78
C LEU A 33 19.84 -14.80 0.13
N GLN A 34 20.77 -15.57 -0.44
CA GLN A 34 21.64 -16.49 0.31
C GLN A 34 22.44 -15.75 1.38
N THR A 35 23.02 -14.59 1.04
CA THR A 35 23.77 -13.76 2.01
C THR A 35 22.88 -13.32 3.17
N THR A 36 21.66 -12.86 2.87
CA THR A 36 20.69 -12.44 3.89
C THR A 36 20.29 -13.61 4.80
N THR A 37 20.03 -14.78 4.22
CA THR A 37 19.70 -16.01 4.96
C THR A 37 20.86 -16.45 5.86
N LEU A 38 22.10 -16.38 5.38
CA LEU A 38 23.28 -16.72 6.16
C LEU A 38 23.48 -15.75 7.32
N LEU A 39 23.37 -14.43 7.09
CA LEU A 39 23.56 -13.41 8.13
C LEU A 39 22.44 -13.40 9.17
N SER A 40 21.21 -13.77 8.78
CA SER A 40 20.06 -13.88 9.69
C SER A 40 20.02 -15.20 10.47
N SER A 41 20.79 -16.22 10.05
CA SER A 41 20.86 -17.51 10.73
C SER A 41 21.44 -17.40 12.15
N GLU A 42 20.78 -18.07 13.10
CA GLU A 42 21.17 -18.08 14.51
C GLU A 42 22.56 -18.68 14.75
N SER A 43 22.92 -19.73 14.00
CA SER A 43 24.25 -20.35 14.09
C SER A 43 25.36 -19.38 13.70
N MET A 44 25.15 -18.60 12.63
CA MET A 44 26.12 -17.60 12.16
C MET A 44 26.22 -16.43 13.13
N ARG A 45 25.08 -15.94 13.66
CA ARG A 45 25.05 -14.90 14.70
C ARG A 45 25.78 -15.33 15.96
N THR A 46 25.61 -16.58 16.38
CA THR A 46 26.30 -17.14 17.55
C THR A 46 27.80 -17.23 17.32
N ALA A 47 28.22 -17.76 16.16
CA ALA A 47 29.64 -17.82 15.79
C ALA A 47 30.31 -16.43 15.75
N LEU A 48 29.59 -15.41 15.26
CA LEU A 48 30.09 -14.03 15.25
C LEU A 48 30.22 -13.44 16.67
N ARG A 49 29.33 -13.79 17.60
CA ARG A 49 29.31 -13.32 19.01
C ARG A 49 30.35 -14.00 19.90
N VAL A 50 30.52 -15.32 19.78
CA VAL A 50 31.40 -16.14 20.64
C VAL A 50 32.89 -15.77 20.55
N VAL A 51 33.29 -15.11 19.45
CA VAL A 51 34.69 -14.74 19.20
C VAL A 51 35.03 -13.34 19.76
N ASN A 52 34.18 -12.76 20.62
CA ASN A 52 34.65 -11.73 21.54
C ASN A 52 35.40 -12.45 22.66
N PRO A 53 36.75 -12.38 22.72
CA PRO A 53 37.49 -13.15 23.70
C PRO A 53 37.10 -12.68 25.10
N GLU A 54 36.58 -13.61 25.91
CA GLU A 54 36.81 -13.57 27.36
C GLU A 54 38.31 -13.33 27.56
N PRO A 55 38.73 -12.45 28.48
CA PRO A 55 40.15 -12.12 28.66
C PRO A 55 40.92 -13.39 29.05
N SER A 56 41.59 -14.00 28.07
CA SER A 56 42.47 -15.13 28.31
C SER A 56 43.66 -14.64 29.14
N PRO A 57 44.10 -15.38 30.19
CA PRO A 57 45.23 -14.99 31.04
C PRO A 57 46.57 -14.85 30.29
N ILE A 58 46.62 -15.32 29.04
CA ILE A 58 47.80 -15.31 28.18
C ILE A 58 47.54 -14.31 27.05
N PRO A 59 48.34 -13.23 26.93
CA PRO A 59 48.21 -12.27 25.85
C PRO A 59 48.75 -12.89 24.56
N LEU A 60 47.87 -13.50 23.77
CA LEU A 60 48.18 -13.83 22.38
C LEU A 60 48.07 -12.54 21.55
N PRO A 61 48.94 -12.34 20.54
CA PRO A 61 48.81 -11.21 19.63
C PRO A 61 47.45 -11.27 18.94
N PHE A 62 46.60 -10.30 19.24
CA PHE A 62 45.30 -10.12 18.60
C PHE A 62 45.53 -9.72 17.14
N ILE A 63 45.41 -10.69 16.24
CA ILE A 63 45.43 -10.41 14.80
C ILE A 63 44.02 -9.95 14.44
N GLU A 64 43.86 -8.64 14.28
CA GLU A 64 42.64 -8.05 13.71
C GLU A 64 42.43 -8.59 12.30
N ASP A 65 41.38 -9.39 12.09
CA ASP A 65 40.94 -9.76 10.75
C ASP A 65 40.02 -8.65 10.21
N PRO A 66 40.47 -7.83 9.24
CA PRO A 66 39.65 -6.76 8.68
C PRO A 66 38.38 -7.30 7.99
N ASN A 67 38.38 -8.57 7.55
CA ASN A 67 37.18 -9.18 6.97
C ASN A 67 36.14 -9.50 8.04
N ARG A 68 36.57 -9.87 9.25
CA ARG A 68 35.68 -10.10 10.40
C ARG A 68 34.94 -8.82 10.77
N GLU A 69 35.64 -7.69 10.87
CA GLU A 69 35.00 -6.41 11.20
C GLU A 69 33.97 -6.01 10.15
N ARG A 70 34.29 -6.18 8.86
CA ARG A 70 33.36 -5.94 7.75
C ARG A 70 32.12 -6.84 7.81
N VAL A 71 32.28 -8.12 8.15
CA VAL A 71 31.16 -9.05 8.30
C VAL A 71 30.29 -8.67 9.51
N LEU A 72 30.90 -8.27 10.63
CA LEU A 72 30.18 -7.78 11.82
C LEU A 72 29.41 -6.48 11.52
N ALA A 73 30.01 -5.53 10.82
CA ALA A 73 29.34 -4.31 10.38
C ALA A 73 28.11 -4.62 9.52
N ARG A 74 28.28 -5.50 8.51
CA ARG A 74 27.16 -5.94 7.66
C ARG A 74 26.07 -6.70 8.42
N SER A 75 26.46 -7.52 9.40
CA SER A 75 25.48 -8.21 10.26
C SER A 75 24.64 -7.20 11.06
N LYS A 76 25.26 -6.16 11.62
CA LYS A 76 24.54 -5.09 12.34
C LYS A 76 23.62 -4.29 11.42
N GLU A 77 24.09 -3.97 10.22
CA GLU A 77 23.27 -3.31 9.19
C GLU A 77 22.07 -4.19 8.80
N GLN A 78 22.27 -5.50 8.67
CA GLN A 78 21.20 -6.46 8.38
C GLN A 78 20.18 -6.51 9.52
N ASP A 79 20.64 -6.58 10.78
CA ASP A 79 19.75 -6.59 11.95
C ASP A 79 18.91 -5.31 12.02
N ALA A 80 19.51 -4.15 11.76
CA ALA A 80 18.81 -2.87 11.70
C ALA A 80 17.78 -2.82 10.56
N HIS A 81 18.13 -3.38 9.39
CA HIS A 81 17.23 -3.49 8.24
C HIS A 81 16.06 -4.45 8.51
N ASP A 82 16.32 -5.59 9.17
CA ASP A 82 15.29 -6.55 9.58
C ASP A 82 14.33 -5.92 10.59
N GLN A 83 14.87 -5.20 11.58
CA GLN A 83 14.07 -4.45 12.55
C GLN A 83 13.22 -3.37 11.86
N GLN A 84 13.78 -2.64 10.90
CA GLN A 84 13.03 -1.64 10.13
C GLN A 84 11.89 -2.30 9.32
N ASN A 85 12.14 -3.44 8.68
CA ASN A 85 11.13 -4.17 7.92
C ASN A 85 10.05 -4.77 8.82
N LEU A 86 10.40 -5.21 10.02
CA LEU A 86 9.44 -5.65 11.03
C LEU A 86 8.50 -4.51 11.41
N TYR A 87 9.02 -3.32 11.74
CA TYR A 87 8.17 -2.16 12.04
C TYR A 87 7.29 -1.76 10.86
N ARG A 88 7.83 -1.80 9.64
CA ARG A 88 7.09 -1.50 8.41
C ARG A 88 5.94 -2.48 8.16
N THR A 89 6.20 -3.77 8.37
CA THR A 89 5.22 -4.85 8.18
C THR A 89 4.14 -4.83 9.26
N CYS A 90 4.51 -4.69 10.53
CA CYS A 90 3.58 -4.82 11.65
C CYS A 90 2.88 -3.50 12.01
N ALA A 91 3.62 -2.40 12.10
CA ALA A 91 3.03 -1.11 12.46
C ALA A 91 2.33 -0.46 11.26
N THR A 92 2.74 -0.76 10.02
CA THR A 92 2.25 -0.21 8.73
C THR A 92 2.38 1.31 8.56
N ILE A 93 2.59 2.04 9.65
CA ILE A 93 2.90 3.46 9.72
C ILE A 93 4.31 3.58 10.25
N THR A 94 5.20 4.21 9.49
CA THR A 94 6.57 4.51 9.92
C THR A 94 6.93 5.95 9.59
N THR A 95 7.81 6.53 10.39
CA THR A 95 8.31 7.89 10.16
C THR A 95 9.77 7.86 9.77
N PHE A 96 10.19 8.78 8.91
CA PHE A 96 11.56 8.95 8.48
C PHE A 96 11.87 10.43 8.33
N LYS A 97 13.15 10.80 8.41
CA LYS A 97 13.60 12.18 8.24
C LYS A 97 14.02 12.39 6.80
N VAL A 98 13.63 13.52 6.23
CA VAL A 98 14.01 13.96 4.89
C VAL A 98 14.55 15.37 5.00
N GLN A 99 15.59 15.68 4.24
CA GLN A 99 16.08 17.02 4.07
C GLN A 99 15.69 17.53 2.69
N ASP A 100 14.93 18.61 2.65
CA ASP A 100 14.63 19.34 1.42
C ASP A 100 15.92 20.03 0.92
N PRO A 101 16.38 19.74 -0.30
CA PRO A 101 17.59 20.35 -0.84
C PRO A 101 17.43 21.84 -1.20
N ASP A 102 16.22 22.40 -1.20
CA ASP A 102 16.00 23.82 -1.50
C ASP A 102 16.67 24.72 -0.45
N PRO A 103 17.58 25.64 -0.83
CA PRO A 103 18.20 26.58 0.09
C PRO A 103 17.20 27.51 0.79
N ASN A 104 16.02 27.73 0.20
CA ASN A 104 14.94 28.53 0.77
C ASN A 104 13.90 27.69 1.55
N ALA A 105 14.19 26.41 1.78
CA ALA A 105 13.27 25.51 2.45
C ALA A 105 12.97 25.95 3.88
N VAL A 106 11.72 25.75 4.28
CA VAL A 106 11.27 26.08 5.63
C VAL A 106 11.91 25.12 6.65
N ASP A 107 12.21 25.62 7.85
CA ASP A 107 12.86 24.86 8.92
C ASP A 107 14.23 24.25 8.51
N ARG A 108 15.03 25.00 7.73
CA ARG A 108 16.33 24.55 7.20
C ARG A 108 16.22 23.27 6.36
N GLY A 109 15.07 23.07 5.71
CA GLY A 109 14.75 21.88 4.94
C GLY A 109 14.41 20.65 5.77
N ASN A 110 14.22 20.76 7.08
CA ASN A 110 13.82 19.60 7.89
C ASN A 110 12.38 19.20 7.59
N VAL A 111 12.22 18.00 7.02
CA VAL A 111 10.92 17.43 6.68
C VAL A 111 10.74 16.10 7.40
N LEU A 112 9.61 15.96 8.09
CA LEU A 112 9.18 14.69 8.67
C LEU A 112 8.37 13.93 7.63
N GLY A 113 8.94 12.85 7.11
CA GLY A 113 8.26 11.92 6.23
C GLY A 113 7.46 10.88 7.03
N ILE A 114 6.24 10.63 6.60
CA ILE A 114 5.39 9.55 7.08
C ILE A 114 5.18 8.60 5.91
N ARG A 115 5.40 7.31 6.17
CA ARG A 115 5.19 6.22 5.23
C ARG A 115 4.03 5.37 5.75
N ILE A 116 3.02 5.20 4.91
CA ILE A 116 1.86 4.36 5.17
C ILE A 116 1.89 3.21 4.16
N GLU A 117 2.06 2.00 4.65
CA GLU A 117 2.06 0.77 3.85
C GLU A 117 0.74 0.03 4.03
N LEU A 118 0.25 -0.54 2.94
CA LEU A 118 -0.95 -1.38 2.93
C LEU A 118 -0.62 -2.72 2.31
N MET A 119 -1.06 -3.78 2.99
CA MET A 119 -1.04 -5.12 2.44
C MET A 119 -2.42 -5.43 1.88
N LEU A 120 -2.49 -5.76 0.60
CA LEU A 120 -3.68 -6.22 -0.10
C LEU A 120 -3.29 -7.46 -0.90
N ASP A 121 -4.16 -8.46 -0.98
CA ASP A 121 -3.90 -9.68 -1.78
C ASP A 121 -2.58 -10.38 -1.39
N ALA A 122 -2.27 -10.41 -0.09
CA ALA A 122 -1.01 -10.93 0.47
C ALA A 122 0.28 -10.24 -0.06
N ARG A 123 0.16 -9.03 -0.62
CA ARG A 123 1.30 -8.25 -1.12
C ARG A 123 1.25 -6.82 -0.61
N PHE A 124 2.42 -6.24 -0.37
CA PHE A 124 2.52 -4.81 -0.06
C PHE A 124 2.33 -3.99 -1.32
N ARG A 125 1.35 -3.08 -1.30
CA ARG A 125 1.16 -2.06 -2.35
C ARG A 125 2.22 -0.98 -2.22
N ARG A 126 2.32 -0.14 -3.25
CA ARG A 126 3.18 1.05 -3.21
C ARG A 126 2.82 1.90 -1.98
N PRO A 127 3.79 2.26 -1.13
CA PRO A 127 3.55 3.07 0.06
C PRO A 127 2.98 4.44 -0.30
N PHE A 128 2.13 4.96 0.58
CA PHE A 128 1.74 6.35 0.57
C PHE A 128 2.68 7.17 1.45
N TYR A 129 3.04 8.34 0.96
CA TYR A 129 3.93 9.25 1.64
C TYR A 129 3.20 10.54 1.99
N VAL A 130 3.45 11.04 3.20
CA VAL A 130 3.03 12.37 3.64
C VAL A 130 4.23 13.07 4.23
N MET A 131 4.57 14.22 3.68
CA MET A 131 5.70 15.04 4.09
C MET A 131 5.17 16.20 4.92
N LEU A 132 5.66 16.33 6.15
CA LEU A 132 5.29 17.40 7.08
C LEU A 132 6.46 18.35 7.28
N ASN A 133 6.19 19.64 7.19
CA ASN A 133 7.17 20.69 7.52
C ASN A 133 6.72 21.49 8.75
N ARG A 134 7.59 22.36 9.28
CA ARG A 134 7.30 23.25 10.40
C ARG A 134 7.32 24.70 9.95
N PRO A 135 6.19 25.23 9.45
CA PRO A 135 6.18 26.55 8.84
C PRO A 135 6.12 27.70 9.84
N TYR A 136 5.83 27.41 11.09
CA TYR A 136 5.58 28.41 12.12
C TYR A 136 6.87 28.67 12.92
N LYS A 137 7.37 29.90 12.85
CA LYS A 137 8.51 30.34 13.66
C LYS A 137 8.15 30.16 15.15
N ASP A 138 9.09 29.64 15.93
CA ASP A 138 8.98 29.40 17.38
C ASP A 138 7.92 28.37 17.82
N SER A 139 7.31 27.63 16.89
CA SER A 139 6.36 26.56 17.20
C SER A 139 6.80 25.21 16.63
N ARG A 140 6.49 24.14 17.39
CA ARG A 140 6.65 22.74 16.94
C ARG A 140 5.49 22.25 16.07
N SER A 141 4.55 23.12 15.72
CA SER A 141 3.40 22.81 14.88
C SER A 141 3.80 22.38 13.48
N LEU A 142 3.26 21.25 13.05
CA LEU A 142 3.47 20.64 11.75
C LEU A 142 2.40 21.08 10.76
N ARG A 143 2.75 21.10 9.47
CA ARG A 143 1.82 21.30 8.34
C ARG A 143 2.13 20.29 7.24
N VAL A 144 1.10 19.84 6.54
CA VAL A 144 1.26 19.00 5.34
C VAL A 144 1.92 19.84 4.24
N HIS A 145 3.06 19.35 3.73
CA HIS A 145 3.80 19.97 2.65
C HIS A 145 3.51 19.29 1.30
N ARG A 146 3.74 17.97 1.21
CA ARG A 146 3.50 17.15 0.01
C ARG A 146 2.96 15.78 0.39
N HIS A 147 2.23 15.13 -0.50
CA HIS A 147 1.75 13.77 -0.28
C HIS A 147 1.52 13.02 -1.59
N THR A 148 1.43 11.70 -1.49
CA THR A 148 1.01 10.81 -2.59
C THR A 148 -0.39 10.20 -2.36
N VAL A 149 -1.10 10.66 -1.34
CA VAL A 149 -2.46 10.21 -1.01
C VAL A 149 -3.45 10.59 -2.14
N PRO A 150 -4.31 9.67 -2.61
CA PRO A 150 -5.33 9.95 -3.62
C PRO A 150 -6.27 11.11 -3.25
N PRO A 151 -6.77 11.87 -4.25
CA PRO A 151 -7.60 13.05 -4.00
C PRO A 151 -8.97 12.73 -3.39
N CYS A 152 -9.48 11.51 -3.55
CA CYS A 152 -10.72 11.04 -2.92
C CYS A 152 -10.62 10.89 -1.40
N ILE A 153 -9.43 11.00 -0.82
CA ILE A 153 -9.21 10.93 0.63
C ILE A 153 -9.08 12.36 1.16
N PRO A 154 -9.89 12.78 2.16
CA PRO A 154 -9.98 14.17 2.59
C PRO A 154 -8.80 14.60 3.48
N LEU A 155 -7.58 14.56 2.95
CA LEU A 155 -6.35 14.86 3.69
C LEU A 155 -6.34 16.27 4.29
N SER A 156 -6.82 17.27 3.54
CA SER A 156 -6.91 18.67 3.99
C SER A 156 -7.85 18.82 5.18
N GLY A 157 -9.01 18.18 5.15
CA GLY A 157 -9.96 18.16 6.27
C GLY A 157 -9.40 17.45 7.50
N LEU A 158 -8.70 16.33 7.31
CA LEU A 158 -8.00 15.64 8.39
C LEU A 158 -6.87 16.49 8.99
N ALA A 159 -6.10 17.18 8.16
CA ALA A 159 -5.03 18.08 8.60
C ALA A 159 -5.61 19.28 9.36
N ALA A 160 -6.68 19.90 8.88
CA ALA A 160 -7.33 21.01 9.58
C ALA A 160 -7.85 20.60 10.98
N ARG A 161 -8.36 19.36 11.10
CA ARG A 161 -8.90 18.82 12.35
C ARG A 161 -7.83 18.43 13.38
N TYR A 162 -6.73 17.81 12.92
CA TYR A 162 -5.74 17.19 13.81
C TYR A 162 -4.38 17.88 13.82
N LEU A 163 -4.06 18.67 12.78
CA LEU A 163 -2.86 19.49 12.66
C LEU A 163 -3.24 20.98 12.45
N PRO A 164 -4.08 21.58 13.33
CA PRO A 164 -4.46 22.98 13.21
C PRO A 164 -3.24 23.90 13.29
N ALA A 165 -3.31 25.05 12.60
CA ALA A 165 -2.33 26.11 12.74
C ALA A 165 -2.32 26.65 14.18
N PRO A 166 -1.15 27.01 14.74
CA PRO A 166 -1.07 27.61 16.06
C PRO A 166 -1.82 28.94 16.07
N ARG A 167 -2.63 29.16 17.11
CA ARG A 167 -3.29 30.44 17.38
C ARG A 167 -2.32 31.42 18.05
N PRO A 168 -2.55 32.74 17.93
CA PRO A 168 -1.79 33.74 18.68
C PRO A 168 -1.85 33.47 20.19
N ALA A 169 -0.82 33.90 20.92
CA ALA A 169 -0.63 33.61 22.34
C ALA A 169 -1.80 34.09 23.23
N ASP A 170 -2.50 35.14 22.79
CA ASP A 170 -3.62 35.77 23.53
C ASP A 170 -4.97 35.03 23.36
N ALA A 171 -5.00 33.91 22.63
CA ALA A 171 -6.22 33.14 22.45
C ALA A 171 -6.57 32.31 23.69
N GLU A 172 -7.82 32.41 24.16
CA GLU A 172 -8.34 31.68 25.34
C GLU A 172 -8.18 30.14 25.27
N ARG A 173 -8.07 29.58 24.06
CA ARG A 173 -7.82 28.15 23.82
C ARG A 173 -6.70 27.97 22.82
N GLN A 174 -5.61 27.35 23.26
CA GLN A 174 -4.54 26.91 22.39
C GLN A 174 -4.97 25.68 21.59
N THR A 175 -4.57 25.64 20.31
CA THR A 175 -4.79 24.48 19.45
C THR A 175 -3.66 23.48 19.63
N THR A 176 -3.95 22.35 20.25
CA THR A 176 -3.01 21.23 20.35
C THR A 176 -3.08 20.38 19.08
N GLN A 177 -1.92 20.07 18.52
CA GLN A 177 -1.83 19.14 17.40
C GLN A 177 -1.72 17.70 17.90
N ASP A 178 -2.39 16.78 17.21
CA ASP A 178 -2.31 15.34 17.48
C ASP A 178 -1.91 14.60 16.21
N LEU A 179 -0.59 14.45 16.04
CA LEU A 179 -0.01 13.74 14.91
C LEU A 179 -0.43 12.25 14.90
N SER A 180 -0.46 11.62 16.07
CA SER A 180 -0.81 10.20 16.19
C SER A 180 -2.23 9.94 15.70
N ARG A 181 -3.19 10.80 16.09
CA ARG A 181 -4.58 10.69 15.65
C ARG A 181 -4.76 11.07 14.18
N PHE A 182 -4.03 12.08 13.69
CA PHE A 182 -3.99 12.41 12.27
C PHE A 182 -3.60 11.19 11.43
N VAL A 183 -2.46 10.56 11.73
CA VAL A 183 -1.93 9.46 10.92
C VAL A 183 -2.76 8.19 11.05
N ARG A 184 -3.27 7.88 12.25
CA ARG A 184 -4.19 6.74 12.44
C ARG A 184 -5.49 6.91 11.64
N THR A 185 -6.05 8.12 11.65
CA THR A 185 -7.29 8.40 10.90
C THR A 185 -7.01 8.36 9.40
N LEU A 186 -5.91 8.96 8.94
CA LEU A 186 -5.50 8.92 7.54
C LEU A 186 -5.29 7.49 7.04
N ARG A 187 -4.56 6.66 7.79
CA ARG A 187 -4.40 5.23 7.46
C ARG A 187 -5.77 4.55 7.36
N ARG A 188 -6.67 4.79 8.31
CA ARG A 188 -8.02 4.21 8.30
C ARG A 188 -8.76 4.57 7.01
N GLU A 189 -8.71 5.83 6.57
CA GLU A 189 -9.34 6.26 5.33
C GLU A 189 -8.72 5.61 4.09
N ILE A 190 -7.38 5.50 4.03
CA ILE A 190 -6.70 4.81 2.93
C ILE A 190 -7.09 3.33 2.88
N VAL A 191 -7.11 2.64 4.03
CA VAL A 191 -7.52 1.23 4.13
C VAL A 191 -8.97 1.07 3.69
N ARG A 192 -9.88 1.91 4.18
CA ARG A 192 -11.30 1.87 3.80
C ARG A 192 -11.50 2.03 2.30
N TYR A 193 -10.82 2.98 1.67
CA TYR A 193 -10.87 3.15 0.23
C TYR A 193 -10.44 1.88 -0.52
N HIS A 194 -9.30 1.29 -0.15
CA HIS A 194 -8.81 0.09 -0.83
C HIS A 194 -9.69 -1.14 -0.56
N ASN A 195 -10.26 -1.27 0.63
CA ASN A 195 -11.22 -2.33 0.92
C ASN A 195 -12.48 -2.21 0.05
N ARG A 196 -13.00 -0.99 -0.17
CA ARG A 196 -14.13 -0.77 -1.10
C ARG A 196 -13.78 -1.17 -2.53
N VAL A 197 -12.62 -0.75 -3.02
CA VAL A 197 -12.13 -1.12 -4.36
C VAL A 197 -11.96 -2.64 -4.49
N ALA A 198 -11.43 -3.31 -3.46
CA ALA A 198 -11.28 -4.75 -3.44
C ALA A 198 -12.64 -5.46 -3.50
N VAL A 199 -13.61 -5.02 -2.70
CA VAL A 199 -14.96 -5.60 -2.71
C VAL A 199 -15.66 -5.42 -4.06
N ILE A 200 -15.47 -4.28 -4.74
CA ILE A 200 -16.00 -4.09 -6.11
C ILE A 200 -15.34 -5.07 -7.09
N SER A 201 -14.02 -5.28 -6.97
CA SER A 201 -13.30 -6.27 -7.76
C SER A 201 -13.81 -7.69 -7.51
N ASP A 202 -14.09 -8.04 -6.26
CA ASP A 202 -14.61 -9.37 -5.90
C ASP A 202 -16.05 -9.57 -6.35
N LEU A 203 -16.90 -8.53 -6.26
CA LEU A 203 -18.23 -8.54 -6.86
C LEU A 203 -18.18 -8.78 -8.37
N GLN A 204 -17.28 -8.08 -9.07
CA GLN A 204 -17.12 -8.24 -10.51
C GLN A 204 -16.72 -9.68 -10.86
N LYS A 205 -15.75 -10.25 -10.15
CA LYS A 205 -15.35 -11.67 -10.33
C LYS A 205 -16.51 -12.61 -10.05
N ALA A 206 -17.26 -12.39 -8.98
CA ALA A 206 -18.40 -13.22 -8.60
C ALA A 206 -19.53 -13.17 -9.64
N ALA A 207 -19.86 -11.98 -10.16
CA ALA A 207 -20.85 -11.80 -11.21
C ALA A 207 -20.43 -12.47 -12.51
N SER A 208 -19.17 -12.30 -12.93
CA SER A 208 -18.65 -12.98 -14.13
C SER A 208 -18.62 -14.50 -13.98
N ALA A 209 -18.27 -15.01 -12.80
CA ALA A 209 -18.29 -16.46 -12.52
C ALA A 209 -19.70 -17.03 -12.58
N ARG A 210 -20.69 -16.30 -12.04
CA ARG A 210 -22.11 -16.69 -12.10
C ARG A 210 -22.61 -16.70 -13.54
N ALA A 211 -22.33 -15.66 -14.32
CA ALA A 211 -22.74 -15.57 -15.71
C ALA A 211 -22.18 -16.71 -16.58
N ALA A 212 -20.98 -17.22 -16.27
CA ALA A 212 -20.37 -18.33 -17.00
C ALA A 212 -21.00 -19.71 -16.71
N GLY A 213 -21.79 -19.85 -15.64
CA GLY A 213 -22.38 -21.11 -15.20
C GLY A 213 -23.90 -21.21 -15.36
N GLN A 214 -24.57 -20.18 -15.89
CA GLN A 214 -26.04 -20.14 -16.04
C GLN A 214 -26.49 -20.66 -17.41
N GLU A 215 -27.65 -21.34 -17.44
CA GLU A 215 -28.33 -21.77 -18.68
C GLU A 215 -28.91 -20.55 -19.44
N ASP A 216 -29.19 -20.73 -20.74
CA ASP A 216 -29.49 -19.66 -21.69
C ASP A 216 -30.63 -18.70 -21.25
N GLU A 217 -31.67 -19.17 -20.56
CA GLU A 217 -32.79 -18.32 -20.10
C GLU A 217 -32.44 -17.45 -18.87
N GLU A 218 -31.57 -17.91 -17.97
CA GLU A 218 -31.10 -17.11 -16.84
C GLU A 218 -29.99 -16.14 -17.24
N ALA A 219 -29.26 -16.45 -18.32
CA ALA A 219 -28.22 -15.58 -18.87
C ALA A 219 -28.79 -14.22 -19.33
N GLU A 220 -30.04 -14.17 -19.80
CA GLU A 220 -30.71 -12.92 -20.18
C GLU A 220 -30.96 -11.97 -18.98
N ARG A 221 -31.00 -12.50 -17.76
CA ARG A 221 -31.15 -11.71 -16.51
C ARG A 221 -29.83 -11.64 -15.72
N ALA A 222 -28.73 -12.08 -16.30
CA ALA A 222 -27.45 -12.08 -15.61
C ALA A 222 -26.92 -10.65 -15.43
N LEU A 223 -26.17 -10.44 -14.36
CA LEU A 223 -25.52 -9.18 -14.06
C LEU A 223 -24.20 -9.11 -14.86
N VAL A 224 -24.17 -8.23 -15.87
CA VAL A 224 -23.12 -8.17 -16.89
C VAL A 224 -21.97 -7.27 -16.47
N SER A 225 -22.27 -6.15 -15.80
CA SER A 225 -21.27 -5.14 -15.46
C SER A 225 -21.40 -4.69 -14.01
N ILE A 226 -20.28 -4.74 -13.28
CA ILE A 226 -20.12 -4.14 -11.96
C ILE A 226 -18.90 -3.23 -12.01
N SER A 227 -19.10 -1.95 -11.71
CA SER A 227 -18.01 -0.98 -11.70
C SER A 227 -18.19 0.09 -10.61
N ALA A 228 -17.08 0.75 -10.26
CA ALA A 228 -17.15 1.93 -9.41
C ALA A 228 -17.77 3.09 -10.19
N ALA A 229 -18.89 3.61 -9.72
CA ALA A 229 -19.59 4.73 -10.33
C ALA A 229 -19.05 6.09 -9.88
N ASP A 230 -18.14 6.12 -8.90
CA ASP A 230 -17.51 7.31 -8.36
C ASP A 230 -16.04 7.09 -7.99
N ILE A 231 -15.28 8.18 -7.88
CA ILE A 231 -13.84 8.16 -7.56
C ILE A 231 -13.59 7.67 -6.12
N GLU A 232 -14.56 7.83 -5.21
CA GLU A 232 -14.43 7.36 -3.82
C GLU A 232 -14.81 5.88 -3.64
N ALA A 233 -15.29 5.22 -4.70
CA ALA A 233 -15.81 3.85 -4.68
C ALA A 233 -16.92 3.65 -3.62
N LYS A 234 -17.75 4.67 -3.37
CA LYS A 234 -18.94 4.58 -2.50
C LYS A 234 -20.19 4.17 -3.26
N GLN A 235 -20.21 4.40 -4.57
CA GLN A 235 -21.30 4.05 -5.46
C GLN A 235 -20.83 2.95 -6.41
N ILE A 236 -21.57 1.85 -6.45
CA ILE A 236 -21.37 0.76 -7.41
C ILE A 236 -22.44 0.88 -8.49
N GLY A 237 -22.01 0.93 -9.75
CA GLY A 237 -22.87 0.77 -10.92
C GLY A 237 -23.07 -0.72 -11.20
N LEU A 238 -24.33 -1.10 -11.44
CA LEU A 238 -24.74 -2.45 -11.77
C LEU A 238 -25.51 -2.41 -13.10
N GLU A 239 -25.20 -3.32 -14.03
CA GLU A 239 -25.92 -3.43 -15.30
C GLU A 239 -26.24 -4.90 -15.57
N TRP A 240 -27.46 -5.17 -16.03
CA TRP A 240 -27.97 -6.49 -16.36
C TRP A 240 -28.09 -6.66 -17.88
N ALA A 241 -28.09 -7.91 -18.34
CA ALA A 241 -28.20 -8.25 -19.76
C ALA A 241 -29.54 -7.81 -20.38
N ASP A 242 -30.62 -7.78 -19.61
CA ASP A 242 -31.95 -7.32 -20.01
C ASP A 242 -32.10 -5.80 -20.11
N GLY A 243 -31.01 -5.04 -19.92
CA GLY A 243 -30.99 -3.58 -19.98
C GLY A 243 -31.42 -2.88 -18.68
N ARG A 244 -31.68 -3.62 -17.59
CA ARG A 244 -31.83 -3.00 -16.27
C ARG A 244 -30.50 -2.39 -15.84
N SER A 245 -30.57 -1.27 -15.13
CA SER A 245 -29.40 -0.61 -14.52
C SER A 245 -29.67 -0.30 -13.05
N GLY A 246 -28.63 -0.31 -12.25
CA GLY A 246 -28.74 -0.18 -10.82
C GLY A 246 -27.59 0.58 -10.20
N ARG A 247 -27.87 1.15 -9.04
CA ARG A 247 -26.86 1.82 -8.24
C ARG A 247 -26.98 1.38 -6.80
N LEU A 248 -25.86 0.89 -6.27
CA LEU A 248 -25.70 0.54 -4.87
C LEU A 248 -24.82 1.60 -4.20
N LEU A 249 -25.31 2.17 -3.11
CA LEU A 249 -24.57 3.08 -2.24
C LEU A 249 -24.09 2.32 -1.01
N MET A 250 -22.79 2.37 -0.74
CA MET A 250 -22.18 1.79 0.46
C MET A 250 -21.65 2.86 1.42
N THR A 251 -21.62 2.51 2.70
CA THR A 251 -20.93 3.26 3.75
C THR A 251 -19.40 3.12 3.64
N GLU A 252 -18.68 3.92 4.42
CA GLU A 252 -17.22 3.79 4.58
C GLU A 252 -16.74 2.42 5.08
N ASP A 253 -17.62 1.68 5.80
CA ASP A 253 -17.32 0.37 6.39
C ASP A 253 -17.90 -0.79 5.55
N GLY A 254 -18.42 -0.50 4.35
CA GLY A 254 -18.91 -1.51 3.39
C GLY A 254 -20.34 -2.02 3.68
N GLN A 255 -21.08 -1.38 4.59
CA GLN A 255 -22.52 -1.63 4.75
C GLN A 255 -23.29 -1.00 3.61
N ILE A 256 -24.37 -1.66 3.18
CA ILE A 256 -25.23 -1.17 2.11
C ILE A 256 -26.20 -0.14 2.69
N GLN A 257 -26.16 1.10 2.19
CA GLN A 257 -27.10 2.15 2.59
C GLN A 257 -28.37 2.13 1.74
N LYS A 258 -28.20 1.99 0.42
CA LYS A 258 -29.31 2.14 -0.52
C LYS A 258 -29.00 1.39 -1.80
N VAL A 259 -30.01 0.71 -2.34
CA VAL A 259 -29.98 0.14 -3.68
C VAL A 259 -31.18 0.64 -4.46
N VAL A 260 -30.93 1.01 -5.70
CA VAL A 260 -31.97 1.37 -6.66
C VAL A 260 -31.68 0.62 -7.95
N VAL A 261 -32.63 -0.19 -8.40
CA VAL A 261 -32.63 -0.81 -9.73
C VAL A 261 -33.73 -0.16 -10.57
N LEU A 262 -33.41 0.16 -11.82
CA LEU A 262 -34.27 0.76 -12.81
C LEU A 262 -34.40 -0.23 -13.97
N GLY A 263 -35.63 -0.62 -14.28
CA GLY A 263 -35.98 -1.38 -15.48
C GLY A 263 -36.85 -0.56 -16.42
N VAL A 264 -37.39 -1.23 -17.45
CA VAL A 264 -38.19 -0.61 -18.53
C VAL A 264 -39.41 0.15 -18.00
N ASN A 265 -40.04 -0.35 -16.93
CA ASN A 265 -41.23 0.23 -16.32
C ASN A 265 -40.93 1.12 -15.09
N GLY A 266 -39.67 1.56 -14.94
CA GLY A 266 -39.22 2.37 -13.82
C GLY A 266 -38.58 1.55 -12.70
N ARG A 267 -38.77 1.94 -11.44
CA ARG A 267 -38.04 1.35 -10.31
C ARG A 267 -38.47 -0.09 -10.04
N ASP A 268 -37.54 -1.02 -10.23
CA ASP A 268 -37.76 -2.45 -10.02
C ASP A 268 -37.42 -2.84 -8.57
N ARG A 269 -38.46 -2.99 -7.74
CA ARG A 269 -38.31 -3.33 -6.32
C ARG A 269 -38.08 -4.82 -6.09
N GLU A 270 -38.51 -5.67 -7.01
CA GLU A 270 -38.37 -7.12 -6.89
C GLU A 270 -36.91 -7.52 -7.06
N VAL A 271 -36.27 -7.08 -8.14
CA VAL A 271 -34.83 -7.29 -8.37
C VAL A 271 -33.99 -6.65 -7.27
N THR A 272 -34.43 -5.49 -6.74
CA THR A 272 -33.75 -4.87 -5.59
C THR A 272 -33.81 -5.77 -4.35
N ARG A 273 -34.98 -6.37 -4.06
CA ARG A 273 -35.15 -7.27 -2.92
C ARG A 273 -34.40 -8.58 -3.12
N GLU A 274 -34.41 -9.13 -4.33
CA GLU A 274 -33.67 -10.33 -4.69
C GLU A 274 -32.16 -10.09 -4.59
N LEU A 275 -31.65 -8.93 -5.01
CA LEU A 275 -30.22 -8.60 -4.93
C LEU A 275 -29.74 -8.44 -3.49
N LEU A 276 -30.54 -7.78 -2.65
CA LEU A 276 -30.20 -7.51 -1.25
C LEU A 276 -30.48 -8.70 -0.34
N ASP A 277 -31.67 -9.27 -0.43
CA ASP A 277 -32.19 -10.28 0.49
C ASP A 277 -31.83 -9.94 1.96
N ASP A 278 -31.19 -10.86 2.71
CA ASP A 278 -30.70 -10.64 4.08
C ASP A 278 -29.31 -9.95 4.16
N SER A 279 -28.72 -9.57 3.03
CA SER A 279 -27.37 -8.99 2.96
C SER A 279 -27.32 -7.59 3.55
N ARG A 280 -26.47 -7.41 4.56
CA ARG A 280 -26.22 -6.09 5.19
C ARG A 280 -24.95 -5.43 4.67
N ARG A 281 -23.98 -6.22 4.22
CA ARG A 281 -22.69 -5.75 3.69
C ARG A 281 -22.56 -6.15 2.22
N VAL A 282 -21.79 -5.35 1.48
CA VAL A 282 -21.53 -5.60 0.06
C VAL A 282 -20.78 -6.93 -0.15
N GLU A 283 -19.94 -7.32 0.81
CA GLU A 283 -19.24 -8.60 0.83
C GLU A 283 -20.21 -9.81 0.83
N ASP A 284 -21.36 -9.69 1.50
CA ASP A 284 -22.36 -10.76 1.57
C ASP A 284 -23.00 -10.98 0.20
N VAL A 285 -23.27 -9.89 -0.52
CA VAL A 285 -23.77 -9.93 -1.91
C VAL A 285 -22.73 -10.60 -2.82
N ALA A 286 -21.44 -10.30 -2.66
CA ALA A 286 -20.37 -10.91 -3.45
C ALA A 286 -20.26 -12.43 -3.23
N LYS A 287 -20.29 -12.88 -1.97
CA LYS A 287 -20.25 -14.31 -1.62
C LYS A 287 -21.44 -15.07 -2.22
N ARG A 288 -22.63 -14.49 -2.11
CA ARG A 288 -23.85 -15.09 -2.66
C ARG A 288 -23.80 -15.18 -4.19
N LEU A 289 -23.32 -14.13 -4.87
CA LEU A 289 -23.12 -14.18 -6.32
C LEU A 289 -22.11 -15.25 -6.72
N ALA A 290 -21.07 -15.46 -5.91
CA ALA A 290 -20.08 -16.52 -6.13
C ALA A 290 -20.58 -17.95 -5.80
N GLY A 291 -21.79 -18.09 -5.23
CA GLY A 291 -22.35 -19.39 -4.84
C GLY A 291 -21.73 -19.98 -3.57
N THR A 292 -21.14 -19.15 -2.71
CA THR A 292 -20.49 -19.53 -1.43
C THR A 292 -21.17 -18.92 -0.21
#